data_AF-U5HDW4-F1
#
_entry.id   AF-U5HDW4-F1
#
_cell.length_a   1.000
_cell.length_b   1.000
_cell.length_c   1.000
_cell.angle_alpha   90.00
_cell.angle_beta   90.00
_cell.angle_gamma   90.00
#
_symmetry.space_group_name_H-M   'P 1'
#
loop_
_entity.id
_entity.type
_entity.pdbx_description
1 polymer ?
#
loop_
_entity_poly.entity_id
_entity_poly.type
_entity_poly.pdbx_seq_one_letter_code
_entity_poly.pdbx_strand_id
1 'polypeptide(L)'
;MASLLRNVFSLTSRTRFTSARSSPSSSTIPTVWRSPSTSSISSSTPSAASSSLLSRPFSSTPLSRGLVRKPTKIKLKTHKGAAKRWFAIANGNFKRSQAGKVHLNGVLSPTRLNRLGKPAFARPIEKKKLRRLMPYA
;
A
#
# COMPACT_ATOMS: atom_id res chain seq x y z
N MET A 1 -67.97 -12.03 20.18
CA MET A 1 -68.48 -12.69 18.95
C MET A 1 -67.29 -13.21 18.17
N ALA A 2 -67.39 -14.46 17.72
CA ALA A 2 -66.31 -15.43 17.64
C ALA A 2 -65.22 -15.14 16.60
N SER A 3 -63.98 -15.38 17.02
CA SER A 3 -62.83 -15.60 16.15
C SER A 3 -63.06 -16.88 15.34
N LEU A 4 -63.11 -16.77 14.02
CA LEU A 4 -63.13 -17.92 13.11
C LEU A 4 -61.69 -18.36 12.83
N LEU A 5 -61.41 -19.56 13.33
CA LEU A 5 -60.21 -20.34 13.14
C LEU A 5 -60.19 -21.05 11.78
N ARG A 6 -58.98 -21.53 11.43
CA ARG A 6 -58.64 -22.62 10.49
C ARG A 6 -58.57 -22.14 9.02
N ASN A 7 -57.62 -22.58 8.19
CA ASN A 7 -57.02 -23.90 8.19
C ASN A 7 -55.86 -24.06 7.17
N VAL A 8 -55.09 -25.13 7.40
CA VAL A 8 -54.25 -25.95 6.49
C VAL A 8 -53.09 -25.29 5.71
N PHE A 9 -51.83 -25.53 6.07
CA PHE A 9 -51.02 -26.71 5.71
C PHE A 9 -50.97 -27.01 4.19
N SER A 10 -49.85 -26.66 3.56
CA SER A 10 -49.24 -27.51 2.51
C SER A 10 -47.79 -27.09 2.30
N LEU A 11 -46.88 -27.94 2.77
CA LEU A 11 -45.48 -27.93 2.38
C LEU A 11 -45.39 -28.34 0.91
N THR A 12 -44.74 -27.52 0.06
CA THR A 12 -44.38 -27.93 -1.29
C THR A 12 -42.90 -27.67 -1.53
N SER A 13 -42.13 -28.73 -1.25
CA SER A 13 -40.88 -29.17 -1.89
C SER A 13 -39.84 -28.13 -2.34
N ARG A 14 -38.82 -27.97 -1.49
CA ARG A 14 -37.51 -27.40 -1.78
C ARG A 14 -36.74 -28.33 -2.75
N THR A 15 -36.69 -27.98 -4.03
CA THR A 15 -35.83 -28.66 -5.01
C THR A 15 -34.37 -28.30 -4.71
N ARG A 16 -33.59 -29.30 -4.28
CA ARG A 16 -32.12 -29.21 -4.16
C ARG A 16 -31.53 -29.48 -5.53
N PHE A 17 -31.06 -28.43 -6.19
CA PHE A 17 -30.27 -28.53 -7.42
C PHE A 17 -28.85 -28.98 -7.03
N THR A 18 -28.56 -30.27 -7.17
CA THR A 18 -27.21 -30.83 -7.02
C THR A 18 -26.51 -30.79 -8.37
N SER A 19 -25.81 -29.70 -8.66
CA SER A 19 -24.91 -29.65 -9.83
C SER A 19 -23.66 -30.46 -9.53
N ALA A 20 -23.51 -31.57 -10.24
CA ALA A 20 -22.28 -32.36 -10.28
C ALA A 20 -21.11 -31.48 -10.75
N ARG A 21 -20.10 -31.35 -9.91
CA ARG A 21 -18.84 -30.68 -10.23
C ARG A 21 -17.95 -31.68 -10.96
N SER A 22 -17.98 -31.68 -12.29
CA SER A 22 -16.95 -32.35 -13.09
C SER A 22 -15.66 -31.53 -13.00
N SER A 23 -14.64 -32.10 -12.36
CA SER A 23 -13.28 -31.56 -12.29
C SER A 23 -12.56 -31.76 -13.62
N PRO A 24 -12.08 -30.70 -14.30
CA PRO A 24 -11.13 -30.86 -15.39
C PRO A 24 -9.74 -31.15 -14.84
N SER A 25 -9.14 -32.17 -15.42
CA SER A 25 -7.79 -32.68 -15.25
C SER A 25 -6.69 -31.61 -15.38
N SER A 26 -5.63 -31.87 -14.62
CA SER A 26 -4.35 -31.18 -14.51
C SER A 26 -3.73 -30.68 -15.82
N SER A 27 -3.27 -29.43 -15.83
CA SER A 27 -2.15 -28.98 -16.65
C SER A 27 -1.18 -28.20 -15.77
N THR A 28 -0.14 -28.90 -15.33
CA THR A 28 1.02 -28.35 -14.62
C THR A 28 1.83 -27.50 -15.59
N ILE A 29 1.86 -26.19 -15.40
CA ILE A 29 2.83 -25.31 -16.07
C ILE A 29 4.06 -25.17 -15.17
N PRO A 30 5.25 -25.64 -15.58
CA PRO A 30 6.47 -25.27 -14.88
C PRO A 30 6.94 -23.89 -15.35
N THR A 31 6.61 -22.84 -14.59
CA THR A 31 7.34 -21.57 -14.72
C THR A 31 8.62 -21.66 -13.90
N VAL A 32 9.70 -22.08 -14.56
CA VAL A 32 11.06 -21.99 -14.01
C VAL A 32 11.46 -20.51 -13.96
N TRP A 33 11.30 -19.89 -12.79
CA TRP A 33 11.91 -18.60 -12.52
C TRP A 33 13.41 -18.83 -12.28
N ARG A 34 14.21 -18.71 -13.35
CA ARG A 34 15.67 -18.85 -13.30
C ARG A 34 16.25 -17.64 -12.57
N SER A 35 16.71 -17.85 -11.34
CA SER A 35 17.47 -16.86 -10.57
C SER A 35 18.75 -16.45 -11.31
N PRO A 36 19.14 -15.17 -11.31
CA PRO A 36 20.48 -14.75 -11.72
C PRO A 36 21.49 -15.23 -10.66
N SER A 37 22.43 -16.07 -11.09
CA SER A 37 23.58 -16.49 -10.30
C SER A 37 24.41 -15.28 -9.90
N THR A 38 24.53 -14.99 -8.61
CA THR A 38 25.54 -14.08 -8.08
C THR A 38 26.91 -14.70 -8.29
N SER A 39 27.72 -14.11 -9.17
CA SER A 39 29.14 -14.43 -9.28
C SER A 39 29.85 -14.02 -7.99
N SER A 40 30.42 -15.01 -7.30
CA SER A 40 31.35 -14.84 -6.20
C SER A 40 32.65 -14.23 -6.73
N ILE A 41 32.96 -13.00 -6.31
CA ILE A 41 34.27 -12.37 -6.56
C ILE A 41 35.24 -12.93 -5.53
N SER A 42 36.20 -13.71 -6.00
CA SER A 42 37.31 -14.26 -5.21
C SER A 42 38.16 -13.12 -4.65
N SER A 43 38.25 -13.03 -3.33
CA SER A 43 39.20 -12.16 -2.64
C SER A 43 40.60 -12.79 -2.72
N SER A 44 41.48 -12.20 -3.52
CA SER A 44 42.90 -12.50 -3.50
C SER A 44 43.51 -11.97 -2.19
N THR A 45 44.16 -12.87 -1.45
CA THR A 45 45.04 -12.56 -0.32
C THR A 45 46.39 -12.08 -0.86
N PRO A 46 46.86 -10.86 -0.56
CA PRO A 46 48.27 -10.55 -0.67
C PRO A 46 48.99 -11.03 0.59
N SER A 47 49.95 -11.93 0.36
CA SER A 47 50.97 -12.38 1.28
C SER A 47 51.60 -11.24 2.08
N ALA A 48 51.83 -11.49 3.37
CA ALA A 48 52.62 -10.64 4.24
C ALA A 48 54.02 -10.41 3.64
N ALA A 49 54.37 -9.13 3.48
CA ALA A 49 55.76 -8.71 3.33
C ALA A 49 55.97 -7.54 4.30
N SER A 50 56.76 -7.81 5.32
CA SER A 50 57.23 -6.89 6.33
C SER A 50 58.14 -5.82 5.72
N SER A 51 57.88 -4.55 5.99
CA SER A 51 58.92 -3.51 5.94
C SER A 51 58.57 -2.31 6.84
N SER A 52 59.16 -2.36 8.03
CA SER A 52 59.77 -1.26 8.79
C SER A 52 59.23 0.18 8.66
N LEU A 53 58.61 0.61 9.78
CA LEU A 53 58.94 1.83 10.55
C LEU A 53 59.34 3.09 9.77
N LEU A 54 58.38 3.99 9.55
CA LEU A 54 58.60 5.44 9.55
C LEU A 54 57.35 6.10 10.17
N SER A 55 57.38 6.31 11.48
CA SER A 55 56.35 7.01 12.25
C SER A 55 56.31 8.49 11.88
N ARG A 56 55.48 8.86 10.91
CA ARG A 56 55.04 10.26 10.75
C ARG A 56 53.90 10.47 11.75
N PRO A 57 54.00 11.39 12.73
CA PRO A 57 52.84 11.79 13.49
C PRO A 57 51.91 12.53 12.51
N PHE A 58 50.84 11.87 12.09
CA PHE A 58 49.72 12.55 11.48
C PHE A 58 49.17 13.49 12.54
N SER A 59 49.57 14.76 12.47
CA SER A 59 49.07 15.82 13.34
C SER A 59 47.56 15.86 13.18
N SER A 60 46.86 15.23 14.13
CA SER A 60 45.41 15.21 14.20
C SER A 60 44.97 16.55 14.78
N THR A 61 45.08 17.63 14.03
CA THR A 61 44.28 18.83 14.31
C THR A 61 42.82 18.42 14.11
N PRO A 62 41.97 18.39 15.16
CA PRO A 62 40.56 18.10 14.98
C PRO A 62 39.89 19.30 14.31
N LEU A 63 39.92 19.34 12.98
CA LEU A 63 39.14 20.28 12.16
C LEU A 63 37.65 19.89 12.12
N SER A 64 37.13 19.34 13.22
CA SER A 64 35.77 18.77 13.32
C SER A 64 34.78 19.66 14.09
N ARG A 65 35.15 20.90 14.44
CA ARG A 65 34.25 21.88 15.08
C ARG A 65 33.81 23.04 14.19
N GLY A 66 33.88 22.91 12.86
CA GLY A 66 33.57 24.02 11.94
C GLY A 66 32.33 23.84 11.06
N LEU A 67 31.83 22.63 10.84
CA LEU A 67 30.69 22.37 9.96
C LEU A 67 29.39 22.20 10.74
N VAL A 68 29.14 23.09 11.71
CA VAL A 68 27.76 23.32 12.14
C VAL A 68 27.07 23.99 10.96
N ARG A 69 26.46 23.19 10.09
CA ARG A 69 25.59 23.70 9.03
C ARG A 69 24.60 24.64 9.70
N LYS A 70 24.71 25.94 9.41
CA LYS A 70 23.74 26.96 9.82
C LYS A 70 22.35 26.36 9.56
N PRO A 71 21.41 26.34 10.51
CA PRO A 71 20.07 25.83 10.25
C PRO A 71 19.46 26.74 9.19
N THR A 72 19.62 26.35 7.92
CA THR A 72 18.81 26.90 6.86
C THR A 72 17.38 26.58 7.26
N LYS A 73 16.52 27.59 7.26
CA LYS A 73 15.12 27.47 7.64
C LYS A 73 14.39 26.58 6.62
N ILE A 74 14.63 25.27 6.66
CA ILE A 74 14.04 24.28 5.77
C ILE A 74 12.63 24.02 6.28
N LYS A 75 11.67 24.77 5.74
CA LYS A 75 10.25 24.52 5.97
C LYS A 75 9.82 23.32 5.13
N LEU A 76 9.20 22.33 5.75
CA LEU A 76 8.57 21.22 5.02
C LEU A 76 7.51 21.78 4.06
N LYS A 77 7.46 21.29 2.82
CA LYS A 77 6.43 21.70 1.86
C LYS A 77 5.34 20.64 1.79
N THR A 78 4.09 21.09 1.72
CA THR A 78 2.96 20.19 1.47
C THR A 78 3.04 19.62 0.06
N HIS A 79 2.91 18.30 -0.07
CA HIS A 79 2.83 17.63 -1.37
C HIS A 79 1.55 18.04 -2.11
N LYS A 80 1.67 18.93 -3.09
CA LYS A 80 0.53 19.54 -3.78
C LYS A 80 -0.38 18.52 -4.48
N GLY A 81 0.18 17.45 -5.03
CA GLY A 81 -0.64 16.38 -5.64
C GLY A 81 -1.52 15.64 -4.63
N ALA A 82 -1.07 15.50 -3.38
CA ALA A 82 -1.87 14.90 -2.32
C ALA A 82 -2.97 15.87 -1.86
N ALA A 83 -2.61 17.15 -1.69
CA ALA A 83 -3.55 18.19 -1.28
C ALA A 83 -4.70 18.42 -2.27
N LYS A 84 -4.46 18.20 -3.58
CA LYS A 84 -5.53 18.26 -4.60
C LYS A 84 -6.53 17.11 -4.51
N ARG A 85 -6.11 15.95 -3.99
CA ARG A 85 -6.90 14.71 -4.01
C ARG A 85 -7.56 14.38 -2.66
N TRP A 86 -6.94 14.82 -1.57
CA TRP A 86 -7.35 14.50 -0.21
C TRP A 86 -7.65 15.76 0.58
N PHE A 87 -8.77 15.75 1.31
CA PHE A 87 -9.20 16.84 2.17
C PHE A 87 -9.13 16.42 3.63
N ALA A 88 -8.49 17.23 4.47
CA ALA A 88 -8.48 17.02 5.91
C ALA A 88 -9.84 17.34 6.54
N ILE A 89 -10.18 16.62 7.60
CA ILE A 89 -11.39 16.78 8.40
C ILE A 89 -10.94 16.98 9.84
N ALA A 90 -11.72 17.71 10.64
CA ALA A 90 -11.44 18.05 12.03
C ALA A 90 -10.95 16.88 12.91
N ASN A 91 -11.45 15.65 12.69
CA ASN A 91 -11.07 14.46 13.46
C ASN A 91 -9.68 13.89 13.08
N GLY A 92 -8.84 14.65 12.37
CA GLY A 92 -7.56 14.22 11.82
C GLY A 92 -7.68 13.13 10.75
N ASN A 93 -8.87 12.95 10.19
CA ASN A 93 -9.14 12.01 9.09
C ASN A 93 -9.08 12.73 7.76
N PHE A 94 -8.92 11.97 6.68
CA PHE A 94 -8.92 12.51 5.32
C PHE A 94 -10.04 11.87 4.50
N LYS A 95 -10.71 12.69 3.66
CA LYS A 95 -11.67 12.24 2.65
C LYS A 95 -11.15 12.44 1.23
N ARG A 96 -11.64 11.64 0.29
CA ARG A 96 -11.41 11.73 -1.15
C ARG A 96 -12.67 11.37 -1.94
N SER A 97 -12.71 11.68 -3.23
CA SER A 97 -13.66 11.08 -4.16
C SER A 97 -13.29 9.62 -4.49
N GLN A 98 -14.30 8.79 -4.78
CA GLN A 98 -14.08 7.43 -5.26
C GLN A 98 -13.71 7.44 -6.75
N ALA A 99 -12.92 6.45 -7.18
CA ALA A 99 -12.52 6.31 -8.58
C ALA A 99 -13.58 5.55 -9.39
N GLY A 100 -13.57 5.75 -10.72
CA GLY A 100 -14.36 4.95 -11.66
C GLY A 100 -15.76 5.47 -12.00
N LYS A 101 -16.02 6.78 -11.83
CA LYS A 101 -17.28 7.45 -12.21
C LYS A 101 -17.10 8.52 -13.32
N VAL A 102 -16.01 8.45 -14.07
CA VAL A 102 -15.64 9.50 -15.05
C VAL A 102 -16.23 9.21 -16.43
N HIS A 103 -16.04 8.00 -16.97
CA HIS A 103 -16.52 7.59 -18.30
C HIS A 103 -17.21 6.21 -18.24
N LEU A 104 -17.94 5.84 -19.31
CA LEU A 104 -18.64 4.55 -19.45
C LEU A 104 -19.64 4.27 -18.31
N ASN A 105 -20.29 5.33 -17.80
CA ASN A 105 -21.26 5.24 -16.71
C ASN A 105 -22.56 4.52 -17.12
N GLY A 106 -22.88 4.44 -18.42
CA GLY A 106 -24.10 3.80 -18.93
C GLY A 106 -24.16 2.28 -18.70
N VAL A 107 -23.00 1.62 -18.56
CA VAL A 107 -22.93 0.17 -18.26
C VAL A 107 -23.05 -0.09 -16.74
N LEU A 108 -22.89 0.95 -15.92
CA LEU A 108 -22.91 0.81 -14.46
C LEU A 108 -24.34 0.88 -13.93
N SER A 109 -24.70 -0.03 -13.03
CA SER A 109 -26.00 0.04 -12.37
C SER A 109 -26.16 1.33 -11.55
N PRO A 110 -27.39 1.88 -11.41
CA PRO A 110 -27.65 3.07 -10.61
C PRO A 110 -27.13 2.95 -9.17
N THR A 111 -27.29 1.77 -8.55
CA THR A 111 -26.77 1.46 -7.22
C THR A 111 -25.25 1.64 -7.13
N ARG A 112 -24.51 1.21 -8.17
CA ARG A 112 -23.05 1.39 -8.24
C ARG A 112 -22.69 2.87 -8.41
N LEU A 113 -23.39 3.61 -9.27
CA LEU A 113 -23.16 5.04 -9.48
C LEU A 113 -23.40 5.86 -8.20
N ASN A 114 -24.42 5.49 -7.42
CA ASN A 114 -24.71 6.11 -6.12
C ASN A 114 -23.60 5.82 -5.11
N ARG A 115 -23.11 4.57 -5.04
CA ARG A 115 -21.98 4.21 -4.18
C ARG A 115 -20.70 4.96 -4.54
N LEU A 116 -20.40 5.11 -5.83
CA LEU A 116 -19.23 5.86 -6.31
C LEU A 116 -19.35 7.38 -6.12
N GLY A 117 -20.57 7.90 -5.99
CA GLY A 117 -20.81 9.31 -5.67
C GLY A 117 -20.50 9.67 -4.21
N LYS A 118 -20.46 8.69 -3.31
CA LYS A 118 -20.18 8.93 -1.88
C LYS A 118 -18.67 9.16 -1.65
N PRO A 119 -18.28 10.03 -0.71
CA PRO A 119 -16.88 10.22 -0.36
C PRO A 119 -16.27 8.97 0.27
N ALA A 120 -14.99 8.73 0.00
CA ALA A 120 -14.20 7.69 0.64
C ALA A 120 -13.36 8.28 1.77
N PHE A 121 -13.26 7.57 2.88
CA PHE A 121 -12.32 7.92 3.95
C PHE A 121 -10.98 7.20 3.77
N ALA A 122 -9.91 7.80 4.31
CA ALA A 122 -8.58 7.21 4.31
C ALA A 122 -8.54 5.96 5.21
N ARG A 123 -7.89 4.91 4.72
CA ARG A 123 -7.54 3.75 5.55
C ARG A 123 -6.49 4.15 6.60
N PRO A 124 -6.37 3.44 7.74
CA PRO A 124 -5.41 3.79 8.80
C PRO A 124 -3.96 3.93 8.29
N ILE A 125 -3.53 3.04 7.39
CA ILE A 125 -2.20 3.06 6.78
C ILE A 125 -2.02 4.29 5.88
N GLU A 126 -3.04 4.65 5.10
CA GLU A 126 -3.04 5.83 4.23
C GLU A 126 -2.97 7.11 5.05
N LYS A 127 -3.72 7.19 6.17
CA LYS A 127 -3.69 8.32 7.10
C LYS A 127 -2.28 8.59 7.64
N LYS A 128 -1.53 7.55 8.01
CA LYS A 128 -0.14 7.69 8.47
C LYS A 128 0.77 8.30 7.39
N LYS A 129 0.59 7.90 6.12
CA LYS A 129 1.34 8.47 4.99
C LYS A 129 0.92 9.92 4.69
N LEU A 130 -0.38 10.21 4.67
CA LEU A 130 -0.93 11.54 4.38
C LEU A 130 -0.47 12.59 5.39
N ARG A 131 -0.43 12.25 6.69
CA ARG A 131 0.10 13.14 7.73
C ARG A 131 1.56 13.54 7.51
N ARG A 132 2.36 12.67 6.89
CA ARG A 132 3.76 12.97 6.55
C ARG A 132 3.86 13.83 5.29
N LEU A 133 2.99 13.59 4.31
CA LEU A 133 2.97 14.32 3.03
C LEU A 133 2.40 15.73 3.14
N MET A 134 1.49 15.94 4.09
CA MET A 134 0.78 17.20 4.28
C MET A 134 0.89 17.64 5.74
N PRO A 135 2.04 18.23 6.14
CA PRO A 135 2.29 18.59 7.54
C PRO A 135 1.44 19.78 8.04
N TYR A 136 0.80 20.52 7.13
CA TYR A 136 -0.03 21.70 7.44
C TYR A 136 -1.50 21.52 7.01
N ALA A 137 -1.95 20.27 6.94
CA ALA A 137 -3.33 19.93 6.59
C ALA A 137 -4.19 19.70 7.83
#